data_AF-A0A3N1K317-F1
#
_entry.id   AF-A0A3N1K317-F1
#
_cell.length_a   1.000
_cell.length_b   1.000
_cell.length_c   1.000
_cell.angle_alpha   90.00
_cell.angle_beta   90.00
_cell.angle_gamma   90.00
#
_symmetry.space_group_name_H-M   'P 1'
#
loop_
_entity.id
_entity.type
_entity.pdbx_description
1 polymer ?
#
loop_
_entity_poly.entity_id
_entity_poly.type
_entity_poly.pdbx_seq_one_letter_code
_entity_poly.pdbx_strand_id
1 'polypeptide(L)'
;MDGAGAANRFGSETGEVVLDAVMRWREWVHRRVESVQPLDGDRGRIRHSIDCTPPPDARLAYEPRERKRRLSRVEGDAIVPLAMVAKGPMRHLDATGSDGRALPLLTMNDGQAIAFSVLTWALGREGIATSSAVNRALRAIVGPEGPRLEAAIESLAEDGTWAGEQLWRGHQLSVELGDLLRDLGRSFLLVALVPAAHLGRRQILKFSFHWEVRPPVDTSPLTRLARPLVAFGLTTATLTVPMMNASDAESYHLEFRTPPELDCVALTLLGGASPTARDVGGEAVAHAHGRFETGHASTAEVELRVRRRGAWRLTWAAALVTSAISVFAVALPGAASVLRDSENGGSALMLAAPALLIGLAAARRESSLSSWMLSPLRSVNVAFALGLFAMAGSIVGGLVAPWIDVLWWTVASVSTVVALLLTVANRVRASGVPPVRPGYSGTDRQASDEGERHVRS
;
A
#
# COMPACT_ATOMS: atom_id res chain seq x y z
N MET A 1 -15.29 -32.51 0.96
CA MET A 1 -16.59 -32.17 0.36
C MET A 1 -16.43 -30.81 -0.32
N ASP A 2 -16.37 -30.59 -1.63
CA ASP A 2 -16.18 -31.42 -2.84
C ASP A 2 -15.37 -30.58 -3.84
N GLY A 3 -14.03 -30.66 -3.79
CA GLY A 3 -13.18 -30.00 -4.80
C GLY A 3 -13.34 -30.59 -6.20
N ALA A 4 -13.84 -31.83 -6.29
CA ALA A 4 -14.15 -32.51 -7.55
C ALA A 4 -15.40 -31.95 -8.25
N GLY A 5 -16.38 -31.41 -7.50
CA GLY A 5 -17.61 -30.85 -8.06
C GLY A 5 -17.39 -29.51 -8.78
N ALA A 6 -16.54 -28.64 -8.20
CA ALA A 6 -16.23 -27.33 -8.78
C ALA A 6 -15.44 -27.44 -10.10
N ALA A 7 -14.49 -28.37 -10.18
CA ALA A 7 -13.71 -28.62 -11.40
C ALA A 7 -14.59 -29.08 -12.58
N ASN A 8 -15.73 -29.72 -12.31
CA ASN A 8 -16.65 -30.18 -13.36
C ASN A 8 -17.63 -29.09 -13.83
N ARG A 9 -17.70 -27.94 -13.13
CA ARG A 9 -18.64 -26.85 -13.45
C ARG A 9 -18.15 -25.95 -14.59
N PHE A 10 -16.84 -25.81 -14.73
CA PHE A 10 -16.21 -24.91 -15.71
C PHE A 10 -15.48 -25.75 -16.75
N GLY A 11 -16.13 -25.99 -17.89
CA GLY A 11 -15.55 -26.75 -19.01
C GLY A 11 -14.57 -25.92 -19.86
N SER A 12 -14.08 -26.54 -20.93
CA SER A 12 -13.17 -25.91 -21.90
C SER A 12 -13.74 -24.62 -22.52
N GLU A 13 -15.05 -24.59 -22.79
CA GLU A 13 -15.75 -23.39 -23.30
C GLU A 13 -15.66 -22.19 -22.35
N THR A 14 -15.67 -22.44 -21.02
CA THR A 14 -15.45 -21.37 -20.04
C THR A 14 -13.99 -20.92 -20.04
N GLY A 15 -13.05 -21.86 -20.16
CA GLY A 15 -11.63 -21.55 -20.27
C GLY A 15 -11.33 -20.64 -21.46
N GLU A 16 -11.90 -20.96 -22.62
CA GLU A 16 -11.83 -20.15 -23.84
C GLU A 16 -12.28 -18.70 -23.61
N VAL A 17 -13.55 -18.53 -23.23
CA VAL A 17 -14.15 -17.19 -23.20
C VAL A 17 -13.56 -16.33 -22.08
N VAL A 18 -13.14 -16.94 -20.96
CA VAL A 18 -12.45 -16.21 -19.89
C VAL A 18 -11.03 -15.85 -20.32
N LEU A 19 -10.32 -16.73 -21.05
CA LEU A 19 -9.00 -16.39 -21.59
C LEU A 19 -9.12 -15.21 -22.56
N ASP A 20 -10.06 -15.26 -23.50
CA ASP A 20 -10.30 -14.16 -24.43
C ASP A 20 -10.62 -12.85 -23.69
N ALA A 21 -11.43 -12.91 -22.63
CA ALA A 21 -11.73 -11.74 -21.80
C ALA A 21 -10.50 -11.18 -21.07
N VAL A 22 -9.64 -12.05 -20.53
CA VAL A 22 -8.39 -11.65 -19.82
C VAL A 22 -7.37 -11.06 -20.80
N MET A 23 -7.12 -11.73 -21.92
CA MET A 23 -6.13 -11.28 -22.91
C MET A 23 -6.54 -9.97 -23.59
N ARG A 24 -7.84 -9.67 -23.64
CA ARG A 24 -8.39 -8.45 -24.22
C ARG A 24 -8.83 -7.44 -23.17
N TRP A 25 -8.32 -7.53 -21.94
CA TRP A 25 -8.68 -6.60 -20.85
C TRP A 25 -8.66 -5.13 -21.28
N ARG A 26 -7.60 -4.70 -21.96
CA ARG A 26 -7.44 -3.31 -22.43
C ARG A 26 -8.54 -2.86 -23.40
N GLU A 27 -9.19 -3.77 -24.12
CA GLU A 27 -10.26 -3.40 -25.06
C GLU A 27 -11.58 -3.10 -24.37
N TRP A 28 -11.75 -3.55 -23.13
CA TRP A 28 -13.01 -3.41 -22.41
C TRP A 28 -12.86 -2.77 -21.03
N VAL A 29 -11.64 -2.60 -20.52
CA VAL A 29 -11.29 -1.86 -19.30
C VAL A 29 -10.73 -0.49 -19.71
N HIS A 30 -11.61 0.50 -19.74
CA HIS A 30 -11.28 1.87 -20.18
C HIS A 30 -10.37 2.58 -19.18
N ARG A 31 -10.65 2.42 -17.88
CA ARG A 31 -9.90 3.11 -16.84
C ARG A 31 -9.86 2.31 -15.54
N ARG A 32 -8.67 2.19 -14.96
CA ARG A 32 -8.46 1.63 -13.62
C ARG A 32 -7.94 2.72 -12.69
N VAL A 33 -8.62 2.94 -11.58
CA VAL A 33 -8.17 3.82 -10.50
C VAL A 33 -7.87 2.95 -9.29
N GLU A 34 -6.61 2.91 -8.88
CA GLU A 34 -6.14 2.27 -7.68
C GLU A 34 -5.89 3.31 -6.59
N SER A 35 -6.43 3.12 -5.40
CA SER A 35 -6.29 4.03 -4.26
C SER A 35 -5.72 3.28 -3.08
N VAL A 36 -4.52 3.67 -2.65
CA VAL A 36 -3.74 3.03 -1.60
C VAL A 36 -3.76 3.91 -0.36
N GLN A 37 -4.19 3.33 0.76
CA GLN A 37 -4.31 4.04 2.03
C GLN A 37 -3.70 3.21 3.16
N PRO A 38 -2.55 3.62 3.73
CA PRO A 38 -2.07 3.03 4.99
C PRO A 38 -3.08 3.32 6.12
N LEU A 39 -3.34 2.32 6.94
CA LEU A 39 -4.22 2.36 8.11
C LEU A 39 -3.40 2.14 9.40
N ASP A 40 -4.06 2.19 10.55
CA ASP A 40 -3.41 1.92 11.84
C ASP A 40 -2.84 0.50 11.93
N GLY A 41 -1.64 0.40 12.53
CA GLY A 41 -0.86 -0.83 12.59
C GLY A 41 -0.22 -1.18 11.25
N ASP A 42 -0.01 -2.45 10.99
CA ASP A 42 0.60 -3.00 9.78
C ASP A 42 -0.36 -3.11 8.59
N ARG A 43 -1.54 -2.48 8.67
CA ARG A 43 -2.60 -2.63 7.67
C ARG A 43 -2.62 -1.45 6.72
N GLY A 44 -2.98 -1.72 5.48
CA GLY A 44 -3.37 -0.76 4.46
C GLY A 44 -4.67 -1.20 3.80
N ARG A 45 -5.30 -0.31 3.07
CA ARG A 45 -6.49 -0.54 2.27
C ARG A 45 -6.15 -0.21 0.83
N ILE A 46 -6.32 -1.17 -0.07
CA ILE A 46 -6.27 -0.92 -1.50
C ILE A 46 -7.71 -0.93 -2.02
N ARG A 47 -8.07 0.10 -2.78
CA ARG A 47 -9.37 0.22 -3.45
C ARG A 47 -9.14 0.31 -4.94
N HIS A 48 -9.91 -0.45 -5.70
CA HIS A 48 -9.95 -0.36 -7.15
C HIS A 48 -11.32 0.15 -7.58
N SER A 49 -11.30 1.05 -8.57
CA SER A 49 -12.46 1.46 -9.33
C SER A 49 -12.15 1.21 -10.80
N ILE A 50 -12.90 0.32 -11.41
CA ILE A 50 -12.75 -0.11 -12.80
C ILE A 50 -13.91 0.45 -13.61
N ASP A 51 -13.64 1.37 -14.53
CA ASP A 51 -14.57 1.79 -15.58
C ASP A 51 -14.38 0.86 -16.78
N CYS A 52 -15.42 0.10 -17.12
CA CYS A 52 -15.34 -0.99 -18.09
C CYS A 52 -16.65 -1.25 -18.83
N THR A 53 -16.58 -1.94 -19.96
CA THR A 53 -17.70 -2.49 -20.72
C THR A 53 -17.53 -4.00 -20.85
N PRO A 54 -17.95 -4.81 -19.85
CA PRO A 54 -17.69 -6.26 -19.86
C PRO A 54 -18.14 -6.94 -21.17
N PRO A 55 -17.42 -7.96 -21.67
CA PRO A 55 -17.71 -8.55 -22.97
C PRO A 55 -19.15 -9.07 -23.10
N PRO A 56 -19.88 -8.74 -24.19
CA PRO A 56 -21.25 -9.19 -24.41
C PRO A 56 -21.33 -10.64 -24.91
N ASP A 57 -20.80 -11.60 -24.14
CA ASP A 57 -20.78 -13.02 -24.50
C ASP A 57 -21.61 -13.85 -23.51
N ALA A 58 -22.64 -14.56 -24.03
CA ALA A 58 -23.48 -15.44 -23.23
C ALA A 58 -22.72 -16.63 -22.63
N ARG A 59 -21.59 -17.04 -23.23
CA ARG A 59 -20.73 -18.11 -22.73
C ARG A 59 -20.09 -17.77 -21.37
N LEU A 60 -20.07 -16.49 -21.00
CA LEU A 60 -19.67 -16.03 -19.66
C LEU A 60 -20.73 -16.29 -18.59
N ALA A 61 -21.93 -16.77 -18.93
CA ALA A 61 -22.94 -17.09 -17.93
C ALA A 61 -22.39 -18.04 -16.85
N TYR A 62 -22.65 -17.70 -15.59
CA TYR A 62 -22.21 -18.50 -14.45
C TYR A 62 -22.85 -19.89 -14.47
N GLU A 63 -24.15 -19.94 -14.77
CA GLU A 63 -24.89 -21.19 -14.87
C GLU A 63 -24.63 -21.90 -16.22
N PRO A 64 -24.10 -23.15 -16.21
CA PRO A 64 -23.72 -23.85 -17.45
C PRO A 64 -24.85 -23.98 -18.47
N ARG A 65 -26.09 -24.13 -18.00
CA ARG A 65 -27.29 -24.27 -18.85
C ARG A 65 -27.63 -22.99 -19.64
N GLU A 66 -27.12 -21.83 -19.20
CA GLU A 66 -27.41 -20.54 -19.82
C GLU A 66 -26.36 -20.15 -20.87
N ARG A 67 -25.17 -20.76 -20.85
CA ARG A 67 -24.05 -20.44 -21.75
C ARG A 67 -24.36 -20.61 -23.24
N LYS A 68 -25.28 -21.51 -23.57
CA LYS A 68 -25.71 -21.80 -24.96
C LYS A 68 -26.88 -20.92 -25.43
N ARG A 69 -27.38 -20.03 -24.58
CA ARG A 69 -28.49 -19.14 -24.91
C ARG A 69 -27.99 -17.90 -25.64
N ARG A 70 -28.92 -17.16 -26.25
CA ARG A 70 -28.63 -15.77 -26.66
C ARG A 70 -28.46 -14.92 -25.40
N LEU A 71 -27.54 -13.94 -25.45
CA LEU A 71 -27.26 -13.06 -24.30
C LEU A 71 -28.52 -12.42 -23.71
N SER A 72 -29.46 -12.01 -24.56
CA SER A 72 -30.75 -11.42 -24.15
C SER A 72 -31.69 -12.37 -23.38
N ARG A 73 -31.35 -13.67 -23.28
CA ARG A 73 -32.10 -14.71 -22.55
C ARG A 73 -31.32 -15.31 -21.38
N VAL A 74 -30.17 -14.73 -21.04
CA VAL A 74 -29.42 -15.06 -19.83
C VAL A 74 -30.02 -14.21 -18.71
N GLU A 75 -30.56 -14.85 -17.69
CA GLU A 75 -31.24 -14.17 -16.58
C GLU A 75 -30.34 -14.07 -15.35
N GLY A 76 -29.37 -14.99 -15.22
CA GLY A 76 -28.44 -15.02 -14.10
C GLY A 76 -27.24 -14.09 -14.24
N ASP A 77 -26.22 -14.39 -13.43
CA ASP A 77 -24.97 -13.67 -13.43
C ASP A 77 -24.00 -14.19 -14.50
N ALA A 78 -23.07 -13.32 -14.88
CA ALA A 78 -21.96 -13.58 -15.75
C ALA A 78 -20.63 -13.48 -14.99
N ILE A 79 -19.70 -14.35 -15.38
CA ILE A 79 -18.33 -14.46 -14.88
C ILE A 79 -17.51 -13.32 -15.52
N VAL A 80 -17.15 -12.30 -14.75
CA VAL A 80 -16.35 -11.16 -15.23
C VAL A 80 -15.00 -11.11 -14.51
N PRO A 81 -13.87 -11.37 -15.20
CA PRO A 81 -12.55 -11.30 -14.59
C PRO A 81 -12.16 -9.84 -14.32
N LEU A 82 -11.96 -9.47 -13.07
CA LEU A 82 -11.70 -8.08 -12.66
C LEU A 82 -10.21 -7.73 -12.58
N ALA A 83 -9.38 -8.63 -12.10
CA ALA A 83 -7.98 -8.36 -11.79
C ALA A 83 -7.19 -9.67 -11.57
N MET A 84 -5.87 -9.60 -11.70
CA MET A 84 -4.94 -10.56 -11.10
C MET A 84 -4.48 -10.01 -9.76
N VAL A 85 -4.85 -10.69 -8.66
CA VAL A 85 -4.49 -10.27 -7.31
C VAL A 85 -3.45 -11.22 -6.72
N ALA A 86 -2.36 -10.68 -6.19
CA ALA A 86 -1.30 -11.48 -5.58
C ALA A 86 -1.84 -12.50 -4.58
N LYS A 87 -1.30 -13.73 -4.61
CA LYS A 87 -1.77 -14.82 -3.75
C LYS A 87 -1.48 -14.53 -2.29
N GLY A 88 -2.50 -14.67 -1.46
CA GLY A 88 -2.42 -14.47 -0.03
C GLY A 88 -3.81 -14.29 0.60
N PRO A 89 -3.88 -14.15 1.93
CA PRO A 89 -5.15 -13.91 2.61
C PRO A 89 -5.69 -12.52 2.26
N MET A 90 -6.78 -12.45 1.50
CA MET A 90 -7.52 -11.21 1.28
C MET A 90 -8.45 -10.94 2.46
N ARG A 91 -8.09 -9.98 3.31
CA ARG A 91 -8.92 -9.61 4.47
C ARG A 91 -9.84 -8.45 4.15
N HIS A 92 -11.07 -8.50 4.63
CA HIS A 92 -12.10 -7.48 4.39
C HIS A 92 -12.24 -7.14 2.89
N LEU A 93 -12.31 -8.20 2.06
CA LEU A 93 -12.61 -8.08 0.65
C LEU A 93 -14.09 -7.71 0.48
N ASP A 94 -14.35 -6.62 -0.22
CA ASP A 94 -15.68 -6.21 -0.66
C ASP A 94 -15.64 -5.78 -2.13
N ALA A 95 -16.78 -5.93 -2.79
CA ALA A 95 -16.99 -5.42 -4.14
C ALA A 95 -18.39 -4.84 -4.26
N THR A 96 -18.51 -3.82 -5.11
CA THR A 96 -19.77 -3.14 -5.39
C THR A 96 -19.93 -2.88 -6.88
N GLY A 97 -21.14 -3.05 -7.39
CA GLY A 97 -21.51 -2.70 -8.75
C GLY A 97 -21.71 -1.19 -8.95
N SER A 98 -22.11 -0.82 -10.16
CA SER A 98 -22.39 0.58 -10.54
C SER A 98 -23.62 1.16 -9.83
N ASP A 99 -24.54 0.32 -9.39
CA ASP A 99 -25.73 0.69 -8.61
C ASP A 99 -25.44 0.84 -7.10
N GLY A 100 -24.18 0.67 -6.69
CA GLY A 100 -23.74 0.71 -5.30
C GLY A 100 -24.09 -0.55 -4.49
N ARG A 101 -24.75 -1.55 -5.09
CA ARG A 101 -25.05 -2.82 -4.42
C ARG A 101 -23.80 -3.69 -4.34
N ALA A 102 -23.78 -4.57 -3.34
CA ALA A 102 -22.72 -5.56 -3.20
C ALA A 102 -22.68 -6.47 -4.42
N LEU A 103 -21.48 -6.67 -4.96
CA LEU A 103 -21.22 -7.52 -6.11
C LEU A 103 -20.67 -8.86 -5.62
N PRO A 104 -21.32 -10.00 -5.90
CA PRO A 104 -20.79 -11.29 -5.48
C PRO A 104 -19.46 -11.58 -6.17
N LEU A 105 -18.50 -12.10 -5.40
CA LEU A 105 -17.21 -12.53 -5.90
C LEU A 105 -17.13 -14.05 -5.83
N LEU A 106 -16.49 -14.66 -6.81
CA LEU A 106 -16.25 -16.09 -6.80
C LEU A 106 -15.31 -16.48 -5.66
N THR A 107 -15.57 -17.65 -5.08
CA THR A 107 -14.72 -18.21 -4.04
C THR A 107 -13.35 -18.59 -4.61
N MET A 108 -12.35 -18.77 -3.75
CA MET A 108 -11.03 -19.25 -4.17
C MET A 108 -11.12 -20.55 -4.96
N ASN A 109 -12.01 -21.48 -4.58
CA ASN A 109 -12.16 -22.77 -5.26
C ASN A 109 -12.75 -22.60 -6.68
N ASP A 110 -13.75 -21.73 -6.83
CA ASP A 110 -14.33 -21.44 -8.15
C ASP A 110 -13.35 -20.70 -9.05
N GLY A 111 -12.63 -19.72 -8.50
CA GLY A 111 -11.57 -18.99 -9.22
C GLY A 111 -10.44 -19.91 -9.69
N GLN A 112 -10.00 -20.85 -8.84
CA GLN A 112 -9.03 -21.88 -9.22
C GLN A 112 -9.54 -22.80 -10.31
N ALA A 113 -10.81 -23.22 -10.24
CA ALA A 113 -11.40 -24.07 -11.27
C ALA A 113 -11.47 -23.33 -12.62
N ILE A 114 -11.83 -22.04 -12.63
CA ILE A 114 -11.82 -21.23 -13.85
C ILE A 114 -10.39 -21.05 -14.39
N ALA A 115 -9.44 -20.66 -13.55
CA ALA A 115 -8.04 -20.49 -13.95
C ALA A 115 -7.43 -21.80 -14.49
N PHE A 116 -7.77 -22.93 -13.88
CA PHE A 116 -7.38 -24.25 -14.36
C PHE A 116 -7.97 -24.52 -15.76
N SER A 117 -9.25 -24.23 -15.98
CA SER A 117 -9.90 -24.41 -17.29
C SER A 117 -9.32 -23.48 -18.36
N VAL A 118 -8.97 -22.25 -17.99
CA VAL A 118 -8.24 -21.28 -18.84
C VAL A 118 -6.91 -21.87 -19.30
N LEU A 119 -6.06 -22.31 -18.36
CA LEU A 119 -4.75 -22.89 -18.70
C LEU A 119 -4.86 -24.20 -19.49
N THR A 120 -5.83 -25.06 -19.15
CA THR A 120 -6.09 -26.31 -19.88
C THR A 120 -6.46 -26.04 -21.33
N TRP A 121 -7.34 -25.06 -21.57
CA TRP A 121 -7.72 -24.68 -22.92
C TRP A 121 -6.57 -24.03 -23.69
N ALA A 122 -5.82 -23.12 -23.05
CA ALA A 122 -4.69 -22.45 -23.65
C ALA A 122 -3.60 -23.42 -24.12
N LEU A 123 -3.21 -24.38 -23.26
CA LEU A 123 -2.26 -25.44 -23.62
C LEU A 123 -2.77 -26.32 -24.77
N GLY A 124 -4.07 -26.63 -24.79
CA GLY A 124 -4.69 -27.37 -25.87
C GLY A 124 -4.57 -26.67 -27.23
N ARG A 125 -4.66 -25.33 -27.26
CA ARG A 125 -4.45 -24.53 -28.50
C ARG A 125 -3.03 -24.62 -29.03
N GLU A 126 -2.06 -24.84 -28.15
CA GLU A 126 -0.65 -25.03 -28.51
C GLU A 126 -0.28 -26.50 -28.76
N GLY A 127 -1.29 -27.39 -28.80
CA GLY A 127 -1.11 -28.81 -29.07
C GLY A 127 -0.54 -29.61 -27.89
N ILE A 128 -0.52 -29.03 -26.68
CA ILE A 128 -0.03 -29.70 -25.47
C ILE A 128 -1.17 -30.52 -24.85
N ALA A 129 -1.00 -31.85 -24.85
CA ALA A 129 -1.99 -32.76 -24.30
C ALA A 129 -2.05 -32.68 -22.76
N THR A 130 -3.26 -32.58 -22.21
CA THR A 130 -3.47 -32.43 -20.76
C THR A 130 -3.38 -33.79 -20.04
N SER A 131 -2.16 -34.29 -19.88
CA SER A 131 -1.87 -35.53 -19.15
C SER A 131 -2.19 -35.39 -17.65
N SER A 132 -2.17 -36.51 -16.92
CA SER A 132 -2.34 -36.47 -15.45
C SER A 132 -1.23 -35.66 -14.76
N ALA A 133 -0.02 -35.65 -15.30
CA ALA A 133 1.10 -34.86 -14.81
C ALA A 133 0.90 -33.36 -15.06
N VAL A 134 0.49 -32.98 -16.27
CA VAL A 134 0.12 -31.59 -16.61
C VAL A 134 -0.99 -31.10 -15.69
N ASN A 135 -2.05 -31.89 -15.51
CA ASN A 135 -3.15 -31.53 -14.63
C ASN A 135 -2.72 -31.29 -13.18
N ARG A 136 -1.76 -32.07 -12.66
CA ARG A 136 -1.21 -31.86 -11.32
C ARG A 136 -0.41 -30.56 -11.24
N ALA A 137 0.44 -30.30 -12.23
CA ALA A 137 1.21 -29.06 -12.32
C ALA A 137 0.28 -27.84 -12.36
N LEU A 138 -0.70 -27.83 -13.28
CA LEU A 138 -1.66 -26.72 -13.40
C LEU A 138 -2.45 -26.46 -12.10
N ARG A 139 -2.89 -27.51 -11.40
CA ARG A 139 -3.57 -27.36 -10.11
C ARG A 139 -2.68 -26.75 -9.03
N ALA A 140 -1.40 -27.13 -9.00
CA ALA A 140 -0.43 -26.53 -8.09
C ALA A 140 -0.18 -25.05 -8.44
N ILE A 141 -0.06 -24.74 -9.73
CA ILE A 141 0.12 -23.38 -10.24
C ILE A 141 -1.07 -22.50 -9.85
N VAL A 142 -2.31 -22.91 -10.11
CA VAL A 142 -3.47 -22.06 -9.76
C VAL A 142 -3.79 -22.06 -8.28
N GLY A 143 -3.25 -23.02 -7.52
CA GLY A 143 -3.45 -23.17 -6.09
C GLY A 143 -2.82 -22.07 -5.23
N PRO A 144 -3.07 -22.08 -3.90
CA PRO A 144 -2.56 -21.06 -2.98
C PRO A 144 -1.04 -21.14 -2.73
N GLU A 145 -0.41 -22.25 -3.09
CA GLU A 145 1.01 -22.49 -2.87
C GLU A 145 1.92 -21.85 -3.93
N GLY A 146 1.33 -21.25 -4.97
CA GLY A 146 2.05 -20.69 -6.12
C GLY A 146 3.33 -19.90 -5.79
N PRO A 147 3.34 -18.95 -4.82
CA PRO A 147 4.55 -18.19 -4.51
C PRO A 147 5.72 -19.02 -3.95
N ARG A 148 5.45 -20.20 -3.38
CA ARG A 148 6.49 -21.15 -2.93
C ARG A 148 7.04 -22.00 -4.07
N LEU A 149 6.31 -22.07 -5.18
CA LEU A 149 6.64 -22.86 -6.36
C LEU A 149 7.24 -22.00 -7.47
N GLU A 150 7.65 -20.77 -7.18
CA GLU A 150 8.15 -19.79 -8.14
C GLU A 150 9.20 -20.37 -9.10
N ALA A 151 10.22 -21.04 -8.57
CA ALA A 151 11.26 -21.66 -9.38
C ALA A 151 10.73 -22.78 -10.29
N ALA A 152 9.75 -23.57 -9.82
CA ALA A 152 9.14 -24.64 -10.60
C ALA A 152 8.19 -24.09 -11.69
N ILE A 153 7.50 -22.98 -11.40
CA ILE A 153 6.69 -22.25 -12.38
C ILE A 153 7.58 -21.69 -13.48
N GLU A 154 8.73 -21.11 -13.12
CA GLU A 154 9.68 -20.57 -14.09
C GLU A 154 10.23 -21.67 -15.00
N SER A 155 10.73 -22.78 -14.43
CA SER A 155 11.18 -23.93 -15.24
C SER A 155 10.07 -24.43 -16.17
N LEU A 156 8.84 -24.56 -15.66
CA LEU A 156 7.73 -25.03 -16.48
C LEU A 156 7.38 -24.06 -17.63
N ALA A 157 7.46 -22.75 -17.40
CA ALA A 157 7.21 -21.73 -18.41
C ALA A 157 8.33 -21.64 -19.45
N GLU A 158 9.59 -21.82 -19.05
CA GLU A 158 10.76 -21.68 -19.93
C GLU A 158 11.07 -22.95 -20.73
N ASP A 159 11.17 -24.09 -20.05
CA ASP A 159 11.65 -25.34 -20.67
C ASP A 159 10.61 -26.45 -20.68
N GLY A 160 9.49 -26.29 -19.96
CA GLY A 160 8.40 -27.27 -19.87
C GLY A 160 8.62 -28.37 -18.81
N THR A 161 9.51 -28.14 -17.84
CA THR A 161 9.83 -29.10 -16.77
C THR A 161 9.07 -28.80 -15.49
N TRP A 162 8.49 -29.82 -14.86
CA TRP A 162 7.86 -29.74 -13.55
C TRP A 162 8.35 -30.85 -12.64
N ALA A 163 8.93 -30.50 -11.48
CA ALA A 163 9.46 -31.47 -10.51
C ALA A 163 10.46 -32.50 -11.14
N GLY A 164 11.25 -32.07 -12.12
CA GLY A 164 12.22 -32.91 -12.84
C GLY A 164 11.64 -33.76 -13.97
N GLU A 165 10.32 -33.72 -14.21
CA GLU A 165 9.66 -34.38 -15.32
C GLU A 165 9.44 -33.39 -16.48
N GLN A 166 9.84 -33.77 -17.70
CA GLN A 166 9.58 -32.98 -18.91
C GLN A 166 8.13 -33.17 -19.36
N LEU A 167 7.29 -32.13 -19.22
CA LEU A 167 5.88 -32.20 -19.58
C LEU A 167 5.62 -31.82 -21.05
N TRP A 168 6.37 -30.86 -21.58
CA TRP A 168 6.41 -30.44 -22.99
C TRP A 168 7.77 -29.85 -23.30
N ARG A 169 8.10 -29.54 -24.55
CA ARG A 169 9.36 -28.88 -24.92
C ARG A 169 9.21 -27.36 -24.82
N GLY A 170 10.20 -26.64 -24.29
CA GLY A 170 10.12 -25.18 -24.06
C GLY A 170 9.66 -24.34 -25.26
N HIS A 171 10.08 -24.67 -26.49
CA HIS A 171 9.66 -23.94 -27.70
C HIS A 171 8.20 -24.17 -28.13
N GLN A 172 7.47 -25.07 -27.48
CA GLN A 172 6.05 -25.28 -27.76
C GLN A 172 5.17 -24.20 -27.15
N LEU A 173 5.65 -23.52 -26.11
CA LEU A 173 4.89 -22.51 -25.39
C LEU A 173 5.06 -21.13 -26.02
N SER A 174 3.95 -20.42 -26.27
CA SER A 174 4.05 -19.00 -26.63
C SER A 174 4.54 -18.17 -25.43
N VAL A 175 5.13 -17.00 -25.71
CA VAL A 175 5.58 -16.08 -24.66
C VAL A 175 4.39 -15.63 -23.81
N GLU A 176 3.26 -15.36 -24.45
CA GLU A 176 2.02 -14.93 -23.81
C GLU A 176 1.47 -15.98 -22.84
N LEU A 177 1.48 -17.27 -23.23
CA LEU A 177 1.03 -18.33 -22.33
C LEU A 177 2.04 -18.58 -21.21
N GLY A 178 3.34 -18.45 -21.47
CA GLY A 178 4.38 -18.45 -20.44
C GLY A 178 4.15 -17.38 -19.38
N ASP A 179 3.86 -16.16 -19.82
CA ASP A 179 3.54 -15.04 -18.92
C ASP A 179 2.24 -15.27 -18.15
N LEU A 180 1.20 -15.81 -18.80
CA LEU A 180 -0.04 -16.17 -18.10
C LEU A 180 0.18 -17.25 -17.03
N LEU A 181 1.05 -18.24 -17.29
CA LEU A 181 1.43 -19.25 -16.28
C LEU A 181 2.13 -18.60 -15.09
N ARG A 182 3.08 -17.69 -15.33
CA ARG A 182 3.76 -16.93 -14.27
C ARG A 182 2.78 -16.07 -13.47
N ASP A 183 1.87 -15.38 -14.16
CA ASP A 183 0.87 -14.51 -13.54
C ASP A 183 -0.11 -15.29 -12.67
N LEU A 184 -0.66 -16.41 -13.16
CA LEU A 184 -1.52 -17.28 -12.37
C LEU A 184 -0.76 -18.06 -11.30
N GLY A 185 0.55 -18.20 -11.44
CA GLY A 185 1.47 -18.71 -10.43
C GLY A 185 1.59 -17.76 -9.23
N ARG A 186 1.74 -16.45 -9.50
CA ARG A 186 1.92 -15.40 -8.49
C ARG A 186 0.59 -14.82 -7.96
N SER A 187 -0.46 -14.89 -8.75
CA SER A 187 -1.75 -14.21 -8.51
C SER A 187 -2.95 -15.14 -8.71
N PHE A 188 -4.07 -14.80 -8.09
CA PHE A 188 -5.38 -15.38 -8.41
C PHE A 188 -6.14 -14.46 -9.36
N LEU A 189 -6.90 -15.06 -10.27
CA LEU A 189 -7.89 -14.34 -11.07
C LEU A 189 -9.08 -13.98 -10.18
N LEU A 190 -9.22 -12.69 -9.84
CA LEU A 190 -10.38 -12.19 -9.12
C LEU A 190 -11.55 -12.07 -10.08
N VAL A 191 -12.62 -12.81 -9.82
CA VAL A 191 -13.81 -12.86 -10.69
C VAL A 191 -15.04 -12.39 -9.93
N ALA A 192 -15.77 -11.47 -10.53
CA ALA A 192 -17.08 -11.05 -10.05
C ALA A 192 -18.21 -11.72 -10.83
N LEU A 193 -19.35 -11.83 -10.17
CA LEU A 193 -20.63 -12.20 -10.76
C LEU A 193 -21.41 -10.93 -11.05
N VAL A 194 -21.45 -10.54 -12.32
CA VAL A 194 -22.14 -9.34 -12.80
C VAL A 194 -23.46 -9.76 -13.46
N PRO A 195 -24.60 -9.13 -13.17
CA PRO A 195 -25.85 -9.46 -13.84
C PRO A 195 -25.69 -9.45 -15.37
N ALA A 196 -26.14 -10.51 -16.06
CA ALA A 196 -25.90 -10.65 -17.50
C ALA A 196 -26.49 -9.48 -18.33
N ALA A 197 -27.54 -8.83 -17.82
CA ALA A 197 -28.13 -7.63 -18.40
C ALA A 197 -27.17 -6.42 -18.45
N HIS A 198 -26.06 -6.46 -17.72
CA HIS A 198 -25.03 -5.41 -17.72
C HIS A 198 -23.84 -5.74 -18.66
N LEU A 199 -23.80 -6.93 -19.27
CA LEU A 199 -22.78 -7.23 -20.28
C LEU A 199 -22.96 -6.34 -21.52
N GLY A 200 -21.84 -5.89 -22.09
CA GLY A 200 -21.80 -4.94 -23.20
C GLY A 200 -22.19 -3.50 -22.81
N ARG A 201 -22.45 -3.21 -21.53
CA ARG A 201 -22.77 -1.87 -21.04
C ARG A 201 -21.60 -1.30 -20.23
N ARG A 202 -21.29 -0.03 -20.49
CA ARG A 202 -20.29 0.71 -19.71
C ARG A 202 -20.77 0.90 -18.28
N GLN A 203 -19.93 0.55 -17.32
CA GLN A 203 -20.23 0.60 -15.89
C GLN A 203 -18.95 0.75 -15.06
N ILE A 204 -19.13 1.10 -13.79
CA ILE A 204 -18.03 1.17 -12.83
C ILE A 204 -18.19 0.03 -11.82
N LEU A 205 -17.18 -0.84 -11.74
CA LEU A 205 -17.06 -1.90 -10.75
C LEU A 205 -16.01 -1.51 -9.73
N LYS A 206 -16.31 -1.64 -8.44
CA LYS A 206 -15.35 -1.31 -7.38
C LYS A 206 -15.10 -2.54 -6.53
N PHE A 207 -13.86 -2.71 -6.09
CA PHE A 207 -13.53 -3.67 -5.05
C PHE A 207 -12.42 -3.14 -4.16
N SER A 208 -12.36 -3.63 -2.93
CA SER A 208 -11.29 -3.25 -2.02
C SER A 208 -10.97 -4.34 -1.03
N PHE A 209 -9.74 -4.33 -0.53
CA PHE A 209 -9.25 -5.32 0.43
C PHE A 209 -8.12 -4.74 1.27
N HIS A 210 -7.78 -5.43 2.37
CA HIS A 210 -6.63 -5.06 3.19
C HIS A 210 -5.34 -5.63 2.63
N TRP A 211 -4.32 -4.78 2.63
CA TRP A 211 -2.94 -5.10 2.31
C TRP A 211 -2.07 -4.94 3.57
N GLU A 212 -0.94 -5.65 3.62
CA GLU A 212 0.03 -5.53 4.71
C GLU A 212 1.08 -4.47 4.35
N VAL A 213 1.10 -3.36 5.07
CA VAL A 213 2.06 -2.29 4.87
C VAL A 213 3.36 -2.67 5.56
N ARG A 214 4.34 -3.10 4.76
CA ARG A 214 5.68 -3.39 5.25
C ARG A 214 6.56 -2.14 5.13
N PRO A 215 7.05 -1.60 6.26
CA PRO A 215 8.02 -0.52 6.19
C PRO A 215 9.32 -1.00 5.53
N PRO A 216 10.14 -0.09 4.99
CA PRO A 216 11.46 -0.43 4.50
C PRO A 216 12.25 -1.19 5.58
N VAL A 217 12.73 -2.39 5.25
CA VAL A 217 13.52 -3.21 6.17
C VAL A 217 14.90 -2.58 6.31
N ASP A 218 15.33 -2.33 7.55
CA ASP A 218 16.69 -1.87 7.84
C ASP A 218 17.67 -3.03 7.67
N THR A 219 18.02 -3.33 6.42
CA THR A 219 18.97 -4.39 6.10
C THR A 219 20.42 -3.97 6.34
N SER A 220 20.69 -2.66 6.49
CA SER A 220 22.04 -2.14 6.64
C SER A 220 22.19 -1.16 7.83
N PRO A 221 23.39 -1.03 8.42
CA PRO A 221 23.65 -0.02 9.46
C PRO A 221 23.45 1.42 8.92
N LEU A 222 23.69 1.65 7.63
CA LEU A 222 23.46 2.95 6.99
C LEU A 222 21.96 3.32 6.97
N THR A 223 21.08 2.35 6.68
CA THR A 223 19.62 2.59 6.70
C THR A 223 19.10 2.88 8.11
N ARG A 224 19.68 2.26 9.15
CA ARG A 224 19.39 2.60 10.56
C ARG A 224 19.74 4.05 10.90
N LEU A 225 20.88 4.55 10.39
CA LEU A 225 21.31 5.94 10.59
C LEU A 225 20.50 6.93 9.76
N ALA A 226 19.89 6.49 8.66
CA ALA A 226 19.00 7.32 7.85
C ALA A 226 17.66 7.62 8.55
N ARG A 227 17.18 6.73 9.43
CA ARG A 227 15.88 6.90 10.12
C ARG A 227 15.80 8.21 10.92
N PRO A 228 16.76 8.57 11.80
CA PRO A 228 16.78 9.89 12.41
C PRO A 228 16.71 11.01 11.37
N LEU A 229 17.50 10.95 10.30
CA LEU A 229 17.51 12.00 9.27
C LEU A 229 16.13 12.17 8.61
N VAL A 230 15.41 11.07 8.35
CA VAL A 230 14.02 11.10 7.88
C VAL A 230 13.12 11.75 8.92
N ALA A 231 13.24 11.34 10.18
CA ALA A 231 12.42 11.80 11.30
C ALA A 231 12.57 13.31 11.58
N PHE A 232 13.82 13.80 11.54
CA PHE A 232 14.16 15.22 11.64
C PHE A 232 13.74 16.03 10.40
N GLY A 233 13.33 15.35 9.31
CA GLY A 233 12.91 15.96 8.06
C GLY A 233 14.07 16.49 7.21
N LEU A 234 15.26 15.90 7.36
CA LEU A 234 16.48 16.20 6.61
C LEU A 234 16.56 15.40 5.30
N THR A 235 15.91 14.23 5.23
CA THR A 235 15.79 13.42 4.01
C THR A 235 14.37 12.85 3.86
N THR A 236 14.09 12.20 2.74
CA THR A 236 12.83 11.48 2.46
C THR A 236 13.00 9.98 2.67
N ALA A 237 11.88 9.28 2.88
CA ALA A 237 11.83 7.83 2.85
C ALA A 237 11.05 7.39 1.61
N THR A 238 11.56 6.39 0.88
CA THR A 238 10.87 5.82 -0.27
C THR A 238 10.10 4.57 0.17
N LEU A 239 8.83 4.51 -0.19
CA LEU A 239 7.97 3.35 -0.04
C LEU A 239 7.60 2.82 -1.43
N THR A 240 7.84 1.53 -1.65
CA THR A 240 7.35 0.84 -2.85
C THR A 240 5.94 0.34 -2.59
N VAL A 241 5.02 0.70 -3.48
CA VAL A 241 3.62 0.32 -3.43
C VAL A 241 3.31 -0.57 -4.62
N PRO A 242 2.63 -1.72 -4.43
CA PRO A 242 2.26 -2.57 -5.57
C PRO A 242 1.29 -1.81 -6.50
N MET A 243 1.43 -2.04 -7.79
CA MET A 243 0.47 -1.62 -8.81
C MET A 243 -0.18 -2.89 -9.37
N MET A 244 -1.51 -2.99 -9.31
CA MET A 244 -2.21 -4.16 -9.81
C MET A 244 -2.80 -3.91 -11.18
N ASN A 245 -2.42 -4.75 -12.15
CA ASN A 245 -3.00 -4.79 -13.49
C ASN A 245 -2.92 -3.43 -14.21
N ALA A 246 -1.80 -2.72 -14.06
CA ALA A 246 -1.62 -1.38 -14.64
C ALA A 246 -1.63 -1.40 -16.17
N SER A 247 -1.10 -2.46 -16.78
CA SER A 247 -1.13 -2.74 -18.22
C SER A 247 -2.50 -3.11 -18.76
N ASP A 248 -3.43 -3.52 -17.90
CA ASP A 248 -4.66 -4.20 -18.34
C ASP A 248 -5.82 -3.20 -18.52
N ALA A 249 -5.53 -1.91 -18.53
CA ALA A 249 -6.49 -0.85 -18.78
C ALA A 249 -5.96 0.12 -19.85
N GLU A 250 -6.85 0.79 -20.57
CA GLU A 250 -6.43 1.86 -21.49
C GLU A 250 -5.79 3.04 -20.75
N SER A 251 -6.21 3.28 -19.50
CA SER A 251 -5.69 4.31 -18.62
C SER A 251 -5.62 3.83 -17.17
N TYR A 252 -4.48 4.06 -16.53
CA TYR A 252 -4.25 3.70 -15.14
C TYR A 252 -3.99 4.94 -14.28
N HIS A 253 -4.63 4.99 -13.13
CA HIS A 253 -4.47 6.04 -12.12
C HIS A 253 -4.13 5.40 -10.78
N LEU A 254 -3.13 5.96 -10.10
CA LEU A 254 -2.77 5.61 -8.73
C LEU A 254 -2.97 6.82 -7.84
N GLU A 255 -3.75 6.64 -6.79
CA GLU A 255 -3.91 7.56 -5.68
C GLU A 255 -3.19 7.00 -4.45
N PHE A 256 -2.33 7.79 -3.84
CA PHE A 256 -1.74 7.46 -2.55
C PHE A 256 -2.25 8.43 -1.48
N ARG A 257 -2.95 7.91 -0.47
CA ARG A 257 -3.42 8.70 0.67
C ARG A 257 -2.33 8.78 1.72
N THR A 258 -1.78 9.98 1.89
CA THR A 258 -0.70 10.24 2.83
C THR A 258 -1.16 9.99 4.28
N PRO A 259 -0.45 9.18 5.07
CA PRO A 259 -0.77 8.99 6.48
C PRO A 259 -0.70 10.31 7.27
N PRO A 260 -1.40 10.41 8.41
CA PRO A 260 -1.26 11.55 9.30
C PRO A 260 0.21 11.80 9.67
N GLU A 261 0.55 13.09 9.83
CA GLU A 261 1.89 13.57 10.22
C GLU A 261 3.00 13.32 9.19
N LEU A 262 2.67 12.78 8.01
CA LEU A 262 3.55 12.69 6.86
C LEU A 262 3.06 13.62 5.75
N ASP A 263 3.98 13.98 4.86
CA ASP A 263 3.73 14.62 3.59
C ASP A 263 4.20 13.65 2.48
N CYS A 264 3.38 13.42 1.45
CA CYS A 264 3.87 12.84 0.20
C CYS A 264 4.65 13.93 -0.53
N VAL A 265 5.86 13.62 -0.98
CA VAL A 265 6.73 14.55 -1.72
C VAL A 265 6.63 14.27 -3.20
N ALA A 266 6.62 13.00 -3.56
CA ALA A 266 6.42 12.55 -4.92
C ALA A 266 5.74 11.18 -4.96
N LEU A 267 4.92 10.97 -5.99
CA LEU A 267 4.39 9.67 -6.38
C LEU A 267 4.82 9.41 -7.84
N THR A 268 5.57 8.33 -8.06
CA THR A 268 6.12 7.99 -9.38
C THR A 268 5.64 6.60 -9.79
N LEU A 269 5.03 6.49 -10.96
CA LEU A 269 4.73 5.18 -11.56
C LEU A 269 6.00 4.63 -12.22
N LEU A 270 6.43 3.42 -11.83
CA LEU A 270 7.54 2.73 -12.49
C LEU A 270 7.03 1.84 -13.63
N GLY A 271 7.95 1.35 -14.49
CA GLY A 271 7.60 0.36 -15.52
C GLY A 271 7.12 0.95 -16.84
N GLY A 272 7.66 2.10 -17.27
CA GLY A 272 7.47 2.58 -18.65
C GLY A 272 6.14 3.27 -18.92
N ALA A 273 5.50 3.85 -17.90
CA ALA A 273 4.30 4.67 -18.08
C ALA A 273 4.54 5.78 -19.12
N SER A 274 3.62 5.92 -20.07
CA SER A 274 3.61 7.01 -21.06
C SER A 274 2.34 7.87 -20.88
N PRO A 275 2.46 9.18 -20.60
CA PRO A 275 3.69 9.88 -20.21
C PRO A 275 4.23 9.38 -18.86
N THR A 276 5.52 9.63 -18.57
CA THR A 276 6.09 9.37 -17.23
C THR A 276 5.29 10.13 -16.19
N ALA A 277 4.53 9.38 -15.40
CA ALA A 277 3.57 9.93 -14.46
C ALA A 277 4.25 10.16 -13.11
N ARG A 278 4.60 11.42 -12.84
CA ARG A 278 5.10 11.85 -11.54
C ARG A 278 4.24 12.97 -11.01
N ASP A 279 3.60 12.73 -9.88
CA ASP A 279 2.98 13.80 -9.10
C ASP A 279 3.99 14.30 -8.07
N VAL A 280 4.18 15.62 -8.02
CA VAL A 280 5.05 16.29 -7.06
C VAL A 280 4.19 17.29 -6.32
N GLY A 281 3.71 16.89 -5.15
CA GLY A 281 2.77 17.68 -4.37
C GLY A 281 2.70 17.24 -2.93
N GLY A 282 2.63 18.20 -2.01
CA GLY A 282 2.47 17.97 -0.56
C GLY A 282 1.02 17.74 -0.13
N GLU A 283 0.19 17.20 -1.02
CA GLU A 283 -1.24 17.05 -0.79
C GLU A 283 -1.57 15.83 0.08
N ALA A 284 -2.79 15.80 0.61
CA ALA A 284 -3.29 14.66 1.39
C ALA A 284 -3.45 13.39 0.53
N VAL A 285 -3.67 13.57 -0.78
CA VAL A 285 -3.76 12.50 -1.77
C VAL A 285 -2.84 12.87 -2.92
N ALA A 286 -1.80 12.08 -3.15
CA ALA A 286 -0.98 12.19 -4.35
C ALA A 286 -1.63 11.37 -5.47
N HIS A 287 -1.60 11.87 -6.70
CA HIS A 287 -2.28 11.26 -7.84
C HIS A 287 -1.38 11.23 -9.08
N ALA A 288 -0.94 10.04 -9.47
CA ALA A 288 -0.22 9.82 -10.72
C ALA A 288 -1.09 9.03 -11.71
N HIS A 289 -0.97 9.31 -13.01
CA HIS A 289 -1.71 8.60 -14.05
C HIS A 289 -0.88 8.38 -15.31
N GLY A 290 -1.01 7.22 -15.95
CA GLY A 290 -0.26 6.88 -17.15
C GLY A 290 -0.90 5.76 -17.95
N ARG A 291 -0.34 5.50 -19.12
CA ARG A 291 -0.66 4.33 -19.96
C ARG A 291 0.53 3.39 -20.00
N PHE A 292 0.26 2.09 -19.99
CA PHE A 292 1.28 1.06 -20.04
C PHE A 292 1.07 0.24 -21.32
N GLU A 293 2.06 0.25 -22.20
CA GLU A 293 1.95 -0.41 -23.50
C GLU A 293 2.28 -1.90 -23.43
N THR A 294 3.30 -2.26 -22.65
CA THR A 294 3.78 -3.65 -22.48
C THR A 294 4.31 -3.86 -21.07
N GLY A 295 4.18 -5.09 -20.57
CA GLY A 295 4.82 -5.54 -19.34
C GLY A 295 4.09 -5.21 -18.04
N HIS A 296 4.41 -5.99 -17.02
CA HIS A 296 3.87 -5.88 -15.67
C HIS A 296 4.54 -4.73 -14.93
N ALA A 297 4.09 -3.49 -15.16
CA ALA A 297 4.37 -2.40 -14.23
C ALA A 297 3.79 -2.77 -12.86
N SER A 298 4.67 -3.29 -12.00
CA SER A 298 4.28 -3.99 -10.77
C SER A 298 4.34 -3.09 -9.54
N THR A 299 4.99 -1.94 -9.64
CA THR A 299 5.28 -1.09 -8.48
C THR A 299 5.31 0.40 -8.82
N ALA A 300 4.90 1.21 -7.84
CA ALA A 300 5.09 2.64 -7.79
C ALA A 300 6.00 3.01 -6.62
N GLU A 301 6.67 4.15 -6.72
CA GLU A 301 7.47 4.72 -5.64
C GLU A 301 6.76 5.94 -5.04
N VAL A 302 6.66 5.94 -3.71
CA VAL A 302 6.14 7.05 -2.92
C VAL A 302 7.26 7.62 -2.08
N GLU A 303 7.64 8.86 -2.33
CA GLU A 303 8.58 9.59 -1.50
C GLU A 303 7.83 10.28 -0.37
N LEU A 304 8.12 9.93 0.88
CA LEU A 304 7.47 10.44 2.07
C LEU A 304 8.43 11.28 2.91
N ARG A 305 7.87 12.28 3.59
CA ARG A 305 8.61 13.12 4.54
C ARG A 305 7.79 13.35 5.80
N VAL A 306 8.45 13.53 6.93
CA VAL A 306 7.77 13.98 8.15
C VAL A 306 7.25 15.41 7.99
N ARG A 307 5.96 15.59 8.29
CA ARG A 307 5.31 16.89 8.29
C ARG A 307 5.74 17.68 9.52
N ARG A 308 5.95 18.99 9.36
CA ARG A 308 6.34 19.90 10.47
C ARG A 308 5.15 20.34 11.31
N ARG A 309 4.31 19.39 11.68
CA ARG A 309 3.16 19.51 12.57
C ARG A 309 3.10 18.21 13.40
N GLY A 310 2.18 18.11 14.35
CA GLY A 310 2.08 16.91 15.19
C GLY A 310 3.37 16.64 15.98
N ALA A 311 3.86 15.39 15.92
CA ALA A 311 5.02 14.91 16.65
C ALA A 311 6.27 15.77 16.43
N TRP A 312 6.54 16.24 15.22
CA TRP A 312 7.72 17.06 14.95
C TRP A 312 7.70 18.38 15.75
N ARG A 313 6.56 19.09 15.76
CA ARG A 313 6.42 20.35 16.52
C ARG A 313 6.45 20.11 18.01
N LEU A 314 5.82 19.02 18.47
CA LEU A 314 5.86 18.62 19.87
C LEU A 314 7.30 18.36 20.31
N THR A 315 8.08 17.60 19.55
CA THR A 315 9.48 17.32 19.86
C THR A 315 10.34 18.58 19.84
N TRP A 316 10.13 19.48 18.88
CA TRP A 316 10.82 20.77 18.86
C TRP A 316 10.50 21.62 20.10
N ALA A 317 9.23 21.73 20.48
CA ALA A 317 8.82 22.46 21.68
C ALA A 317 9.35 21.80 22.96
N ALA A 318 9.28 20.48 23.07
CA ALA A 318 9.82 19.71 24.18
C ALA A 318 11.33 19.91 24.30
N ALA A 319 12.06 19.86 23.18
CA ALA A 319 13.50 20.11 23.15
C ALA A 319 13.84 21.52 23.63
N LEU A 320 13.13 22.55 23.13
CA LEU A 320 13.35 23.94 23.54
C LEU A 320 13.04 24.20 25.00
N VAL A 321 11.91 23.69 25.50
CA VAL A 321 11.53 23.87 26.91
C VAL A 321 12.52 23.14 27.83
N THR A 322 12.86 21.89 27.50
CA THR A 322 13.83 21.11 28.28
C THR A 322 15.21 21.78 28.27
N SER A 323 15.67 22.25 27.10
CA SER A 323 16.93 22.98 26.93
C SER A 323 16.92 24.28 27.73
N ALA A 324 15.87 25.10 27.63
CA ALA A 324 15.78 26.35 28.38
C ALA A 324 15.84 26.09 29.89
N ILE A 325 15.02 25.18 30.42
CA ILE A 325 15.00 24.85 31.85
C ILE A 325 16.38 24.38 32.32
N SER A 326 16.96 23.39 31.64
CA SER A 326 18.22 22.79 32.06
C SER A 326 19.43 23.72 31.90
N VAL A 327 19.50 24.50 30.81
CA VAL A 327 20.55 25.50 30.61
C VAL A 327 20.43 26.63 31.64
N PHE A 328 19.24 27.18 31.90
CA PHE A 328 19.09 28.21 32.94
C PHE A 328 19.45 27.68 34.32
N ALA A 329 19.07 26.44 34.62
CA ALA A 329 19.33 25.84 35.91
C ALA A 329 20.84 25.64 36.16
N VAL A 330 21.63 25.39 35.11
CA VAL A 330 23.09 25.17 35.20
C VAL A 330 23.91 26.44 34.99
N ALA A 331 23.51 27.33 34.06
CA ALA A 331 24.28 28.50 33.67
C ALA A 331 24.00 29.73 34.53
N LEU A 332 22.82 29.84 35.14
CA LEU A 332 22.49 30.98 36.00
C LEU A 332 23.04 30.75 37.41
N PRO A 333 23.94 31.61 37.92
CA PRO A 333 24.49 31.46 39.27
C PRO A 333 23.38 31.38 40.33
N GLY A 334 23.40 30.35 41.16
CA GLY A 334 22.41 30.16 42.23
C GLY A 334 21.06 29.58 41.81
N ALA A 335 20.78 29.38 40.51
CA ALA A 335 19.51 28.78 40.09
C ALA A 335 19.39 27.31 40.54
N ALA A 336 20.47 26.53 40.40
CA ALA A 336 20.49 25.15 40.86
C ALA A 336 20.27 25.03 42.37
N SER A 337 20.86 25.92 43.18
CA SER A 337 20.65 25.93 44.63
C SER A 337 19.22 26.33 44.99
N VAL A 338 18.66 27.37 44.37
CA VAL A 338 17.25 27.77 44.59
C VAL A 338 16.27 26.64 44.25
N LEU A 339 16.53 25.88 43.18
CA LEU A 339 15.71 24.72 42.83
C LEU A 339 15.85 23.57 43.83
N ARG A 340 17.04 23.38 44.43
CA ARG A 340 17.30 22.34 45.44
C ARG A 340 16.73 22.69 46.80
N ASP A 341 16.85 23.96 47.19
CA ASP A 341 16.51 24.46 48.52
C ASP A 341 15.01 24.78 48.68
N SER A 342 14.20 24.52 47.65
CA SER A 342 12.76 24.76 47.74
C SER A 342 12.08 23.74 48.68
N GLU A 343 11.79 24.15 49.91
CA GLU A 343 11.23 23.29 50.97
C GLU A 343 9.89 22.61 50.60
N ASN A 344 9.13 23.21 49.66
CA ASN A 344 7.77 22.77 49.32
C ASN A 344 7.70 21.76 48.17
N GLY A 345 8.82 21.27 47.64
CA GLY A 345 8.84 20.34 46.49
C GLY A 345 8.31 20.93 45.18
N GLY A 346 8.05 22.25 45.13
CA GLY A 346 7.50 22.93 43.96
C GLY A 346 8.41 22.83 42.73
N SER A 347 9.73 22.88 42.93
CA SER A 347 10.72 22.72 41.84
C SER A 347 10.63 21.34 41.17
N ALA A 348 10.46 20.27 41.95
CA ALA A 348 10.28 18.93 41.44
C ALA A 348 8.98 18.79 40.65
N LEU A 349 7.89 19.42 41.11
CA LEU A 349 6.61 19.44 40.39
C LEU A 349 6.71 20.21 39.05
N MET A 350 7.42 21.34 39.04
CA MET A 350 7.66 22.14 37.82
C MET A 350 8.44 21.37 36.75
N LEU A 351 9.27 20.39 37.14
CA LEU A 351 9.99 19.50 36.23
C LEU A 351 9.15 18.28 35.84
N ALA A 352 8.42 17.69 36.79
CA ALA A 352 7.60 16.49 36.57
C ALA A 352 6.36 16.76 35.68
N ALA A 353 5.72 17.92 35.81
CA ALA A 353 4.54 18.27 35.02
C ALA A 353 4.79 18.29 33.50
N PRO A 354 5.80 19.02 32.97
CA PRO A 354 6.12 18.96 31.54
C PRO A 354 6.61 17.56 31.12
N ALA A 355 7.33 16.83 31.98
CA ALA A 355 7.73 15.45 31.69
C ALA A 355 6.53 14.53 31.42
N LEU A 356 5.50 14.61 32.26
CA LEU A 356 4.27 13.82 32.12
C LEU A 356 3.49 14.20 30.86
N LEU A 357 3.37 15.49 30.56
CA LEU A 357 2.71 15.96 29.34
C LEU A 357 3.43 15.49 28.08
N ILE A 358 4.76 15.58 28.04
CA ILE A 358 5.59 15.09 26.92
C ILE A 358 5.42 13.58 26.76
N GLY A 359 5.45 12.82 27.86
CA GLY A 359 5.30 11.36 27.85
C GLY A 359 3.94 10.91 27.33
N LEU A 360 2.84 11.51 27.80
CA LEU A 360 1.49 11.19 27.34
C LEU A 360 1.28 11.54 25.87
N ALA A 361 1.82 12.67 25.41
CA ALA A 361 1.69 13.10 24.03
C ALA A 361 2.48 12.22 23.04
N ALA A 362 3.50 11.48 23.50
CA ALA A 362 4.25 10.51 22.68
C ALA A 362 3.47 9.21 22.41
N ALA A 363 2.44 8.89 23.21
CA ALA A 363 1.65 7.68 23.08
C ALA A 363 0.48 7.89 22.11
N ARG A 364 0.70 7.62 20.82
CA ARG A 364 -0.34 7.62 19.77
C ARG A 364 -0.38 6.32 18.98
N ARG A 365 -1.59 5.87 18.65
CA ARG A 365 -1.83 4.79 17.69
C ARG A 365 -1.66 5.35 16.29
N GLU A 366 -0.84 4.69 15.48
CA GLU A 366 -0.48 5.14 14.14
C GLU A 366 -0.26 3.93 13.22
N SER A 367 -0.16 4.19 11.91
CA SER A 367 0.29 3.19 10.94
C SER A 367 1.73 2.73 11.24
N SER A 368 2.08 1.50 10.85
CA SER A 368 3.43 0.94 10.96
C SER A 368 4.45 1.82 10.25
N LEU A 369 4.06 2.39 9.11
CA LEU A 369 4.83 3.33 8.31
C LEU A 369 5.08 4.65 9.06
N SER A 370 4.04 5.30 9.60
CA SER A 370 4.17 6.50 10.42
C SER A 370 5.02 6.22 11.67
N SER A 371 4.77 5.09 12.35
CA SER A 371 5.54 4.68 13.52
C SER A 371 7.01 4.48 13.19
N TRP A 372 7.35 3.89 12.05
CA TRP A 372 8.73 3.72 11.60
C TRP A 372 9.43 5.06 11.39
N MET A 373 8.77 6.01 10.71
CA MET A 373 9.33 7.35 10.42
C MET A 373 9.40 8.25 11.66
N LEU A 374 8.43 8.15 12.58
CA LEU A 374 8.28 9.06 13.72
C LEU A 374 8.88 8.50 15.02
N SER A 375 9.19 7.20 15.09
CA SER A 375 9.80 6.57 16.28
C SER A 375 11.01 7.32 16.83
N PRO A 376 11.97 7.82 16.01
CA PRO A 376 13.09 8.60 16.56
C PRO A 376 12.66 9.87 17.30
N LEU A 377 11.67 10.61 16.79
CA LEU A 377 11.13 11.80 17.47
C LEU A 377 10.43 11.44 18.78
N ARG A 378 9.74 10.30 18.81
CA ARG A 378 9.08 9.82 20.04
C ARG A 378 10.08 9.36 21.08
N SER A 379 11.14 8.65 20.67
CA SER A 379 12.24 8.26 21.55
C SER A 379 12.92 9.48 22.17
N VAL A 380 13.10 10.56 21.39
CA VAL A 380 13.59 11.85 21.91
C VAL A 380 12.63 12.45 22.94
N ASN A 381 11.32 12.44 22.69
CA ASN A 381 10.33 12.92 23.66
C ASN A 381 10.36 12.10 24.96
N VAL A 382 10.42 10.77 24.87
CA VAL A 382 10.55 9.89 26.03
C VAL A 382 11.85 10.17 26.78
N ALA A 383 12.97 10.36 26.07
CA ALA A 383 14.24 10.71 26.68
C ALA A 383 14.20 12.06 27.42
N PHE A 384 13.52 13.08 26.87
CA PHE A 384 13.32 14.35 27.57
C PHE A 384 12.41 14.22 28.79
N ALA A 385 11.32 13.45 28.69
CA ALA A 385 10.47 13.17 29.85
C ALA A 385 11.27 12.47 30.96
N LEU A 386 12.05 11.44 30.63
CA LEU A 386 12.92 10.74 31.58
C LEU A 386 14.00 11.65 32.15
N GLY A 387 14.61 12.51 31.32
CA GLY A 387 15.62 13.48 31.76
C GLY A 387 15.06 14.48 32.77
N LEU A 388 13.87 15.04 32.50
CA LEU A 388 13.18 15.94 33.41
C LEU A 388 12.76 15.24 34.72
N PHE A 389 12.27 14.00 34.65
CA PHE A 389 11.99 13.20 35.85
C PHE A 389 13.25 12.87 36.64
N ALA A 390 14.37 12.57 35.99
CA ALA A 390 15.65 12.33 36.65
C ALA A 390 16.14 13.60 37.35
N MET A 391 16.00 14.77 36.72
CA MET A 391 16.31 16.05 37.36
C MET A 391 15.40 16.30 38.57
N ALA A 392 14.08 16.08 38.45
CA ALA A 392 13.15 16.20 39.56
C ALA A 392 13.49 15.24 40.72
N GLY A 393 13.76 13.98 40.40
CA GLY A 393 14.17 12.95 41.34
C GLY A 393 15.52 13.25 41.99
N SER A 394 16.45 13.88 41.27
CA SER A 394 17.74 14.30 41.83
C SER A 394 17.59 15.38 42.91
N ILE A 395 16.57 16.25 42.79
CA ILE A 395 16.24 17.26 43.81
C ILE A 395 15.64 16.58 45.03
N VAL A 396 14.60 15.76 44.85
CA VAL A 396 13.89 15.10 45.96
C VAL A 396 14.77 14.07 46.67
N GLY A 397 15.59 13.32 45.91
CA GLY A 397 16.48 12.29 46.43
C GLY A 397 17.80 12.81 47.00
N GLY A 398 18.05 14.13 46.96
CA GLY A 398 19.26 14.73 47.52
C GLY A 398 20.54 14.28 46.80
N LEU A 399 20.52 14.15 45.48
CA LEU A 399 21.71 13.77 44.71
C LEU A 399 22.79 14.84 44.85
N VAL A 400 23.99 14.44 45.29
CA VAL A 400 25.10 15.36 45.55
C VAL A 400 26.07 15.47 44.37
N ALA A 401 26.92 16.50 44.42
CA ALA A 401 28.03 16.66 43.48
C ALA A 401 29.02 15.47 43.59
N PRO A 402 29.64 15.04 42.48
CA PRO A 402 29.56 15.61 41.13
C PRO A 402 28.39 15.08 40.28
N TRP A 403 27.65 14.08 40.76
CA TRP A 403 26.69 13.33 39.94
C TRP A 403 25.48 14.15 39.49
N ILE A 404 25.01 15.06 40.35
CA ILE A 404 23.93 15.98 39.98
C ILE A 404 24.34 16.93 38.84
N ASP A 405 25.59 17.41 38.86
CA ASP A 405 26.10 18.32 37.83
C ASP A 405 26.28 17.58 36.50
N VAL A 406 26.81 16.35 36.55
CA VAL A 406 26.91 15.47 35.37
C VAL A 406 25.54 15.22 34.75
N LEU A 407 24.53 14.88 35.56
CA LEU A 407 23.16 14.66 35.07
C LEU A 407 22.59 15.91 34.39
N TRP A 408 22.68 17.07 35.05
CA TRP A 408 22.09 18.31 34.57
C TRP A 408 22.79 18.81 33.30
N TRP A 409 24.12 18.77 33.24
CA TRP A 409 24.88 19.10 32.03
C TRP A 409 24.57 18.15 30.87
N THR A 410 24.35 16.86 31.16
CA THR A 410 23.98 15.88 30.12
C THR A 410 22.61 16.21 29.52
N VAL A 411 21.60 16.44 30.36
CA VAL A 411 20.26 16.83 29.90
C VAL A 411 20.31 18.16 29.13
N ALA A 412 21.05 19.15 29.63
CA ALA A 412 21.22 20.45 28.97
C ALA A 412 21.88 20.31 27.60
N SER A 413 22.96 19.55 27.50
CA SER A 413 23.70 19.37 26.25
C SER A 413 22.86 18.64 25.20
N VAL A 414 22.25 17.51 25.56
CA VAL A 414 21.45 16.69 24.64
C VAL A 414 20.23 17.45 24.13
N SER A 415 19.48 18.08 25.03
CA SER A 415 18.27 18.84 24.65
C SER A 415 18.60 20.05 23.78
N THR A 416 19.69 20.76 24.09
CA THR A 416 20.15 21.91 23.30
C THR A 416 20.59 21.49 21.90
N VAL A 417 21.37 20.41 21.77
CA VAL A 417 21.79 19.89 20.46
C VAL A 417 20.58 19.49 19.61
N VAL A 418 19.62 18.76 20.19
CA VAL A 418 18.40 18.37 19.46
C VAL A 418 17.55 19.58 19.07
N ALA A 419 17.39 20.56 19.96
CA ALA A 419 16.66 21.80 19.66
C ALA A 419 17.31 22.57 18.50
N LEU A 420 18.66 22.67 18.51
CA LEU A 420 19.42 23.27 17.41
C LEU A 420 19.24 22.48 16.11
N LEU A 421 19.37 21.15 16.14
CA LEU A 421 19.18 20.30 14.95
C LEU A 421 17.79 20.47 14.33
N LEU A 422 16.73 20.44 15.14
CA LEU A 422 15.37 20.66 14.67
C LEU A 422 15.17 22.08 14.13
N THR A 423 15.80 23.08 14.74
CA THR A 423 15.73 24.48 14.28
C THR A 423 16.48 24.69 12.96
N VAL A 424 17.66 24.10 12.81
CA VAL A 424 18.44 24.13 11.55
C VAL A 424 17.68 23.37 10.46
N ALA A 425 17.19 22.17 10.75
CA ALA A 425 16.32 21.42 9.84
C ALA A 425 15.15 22.31 9.40
N ASN A 426 14.51 23.02 10.34
CA ASN A 426 13.42 23.93 10.04
C ASN A 426 13.81 25.01 9.02
N ARG A 427 14.98 25.61 9.17
CA ARG A 427 15.47 26.65 8.25
C ARG A 427 15.83 26.10 6.86
N VAL A 428 16.55 24.98 6.77
CA VAL A 428 17.03 24.41 5.50
C VAL A 428 15.89 24.13 4.50
N ARG A 429 14.73 23.67 4.96
CA ARG A 429 13.57 23.42 4.08
C ARG A 429 12.87 24.72 3.66
N ALA A 430 12.90 25.76 4.48
CA ALA A 430 12.33 27.06 4.09
C ALA A 430 13.12 27.67 2.93
N SER A 431 14.42 27.37 2.83
CA SER A 431 15.28 27.79 1.72
C SER A 431 15.27 26.86 0.51
N GLY A 432 15.02 25.56 0.68
CA GLY A 432 15.17 24.53 -0.37
C GLY A 432 13.89 24.11 -1.10
N VAL A 433 12.72 24.60 -0.69
CA VAL A 433 11.45 24.30 -1.37
C VAL A 433 11.06 25.53 -2.20
N PRO A 434 11.10 25.47 -3.54
CA PRO A 434 10.46 26.52 -4.33
C PRO A 434 9.01 26.60 -3.86
N PRO A 435 8.45 27.81 -3.61
CA PRO A 435 7.08 27.93 -3.16
C PRO A 435 6.23 27.12 -4.11
N VAL A 436 5.50 26.14 -3.57
CA VAL A 436 4.41 25.49 -4.29
C VAL A 436 3.52 26.64 -4.69
N ARG A 437 3.61 27.08 -5.95
CA ARG A 437 2.62 28.01 -6.49
C ARG A 437 1.30 27.29 -6.23
N PRO A 438 0.29 27.95 -5.63
CA PRO A 438 -1.06 27.41 -5.64
C PRO A 438 -1.45 27.27 -7.12
N GLY A 439 -1.13 26.11 -7.69
CA GLY A 439 -1.39 25.76 -9.07
C GLY A 439 -2.84 25.32 -9.12
N TYR A 440 -3.68 26.21 -9.63
CA TYR A 440 -4.91 25.87 -10.34
C TYR A 440 -5.79 24.79 -9.66
N SER A 441 -6.41 25.18 -8.55
CA SER A 441 -7.66 24.56 -8.13
C SER A 441 -8.80 25.08 -9.02
N GLY A 442 -9.35 24.21 -9.88
CA GLY A 442 -10.55 24.47 -10.69
C GLY A 442 -10.20 24.92 -12.12
N THR A 443 -10.35 24.06 -13.13
CA THR A 443 -11.66 23.92 -13.81
C THR A 443 -12.04 22.51 -14.31
N ASP A 444 -11.28 21.45 -14.08
CA ASP A 444 -11.64 20.12 -14.64
C ASP A 444 -12.51 19.23 -13.71
N ARG A 445 -13.00 19.76 -12.60
CA ARG A 445 -14.00 19.07 -11.75
C ARG A 445 -15.43 19.14 -12.29
N GLN A 446 -15.68 19.75 -13.44
CA GLN A 446 -17.03 19.81 -14.03
C GLN A 446 -17.38 18.63 -14.96
N ALA A 447 -16.42 17.80 -15.39
CA ALA A 447 -16.71 16.70 -16.32
C ALA A 447 -17.15 15.37 -15.65
N SER A 448 -17.15 15.26 -14.31
CA SER A 448 -17.61 14.05 -13.61
C SER A 448 -18.99 14.17 -12.95
N ASP A 449 -19.61 15.35 -12.95
CA ASP A 449 -20.95 15.58 -12.38
C ASP A 449 -22.05 15.87 -13.44
N GLU A 450 -21.68 16.06 -14.72
CA GLU A 450 -22.67 16.20 -15.81
C GLU A 450 -23.17 14.85 -16.36
N GLY A 451 -22.59 13.72 -15.95
CA GLY A 451 -23.05 12.38 -16.31
C GLY A 451 -24.29 11.88 -15.56
N GLU A 452 -24.68 12.53 -14.45
CA GLU A 452 -25.81 12.09 -13.61
C GLU A 452 -27.14 12.84 -13.90
N ARG A 453 -27.18 13.81 -14.82
CA ARG A 453 -28.41 14.58 -15.12
C ARG A 453 -29.11 14.29 -16.46
N HIS A 454 -28.65 13.31 -17.24
CA HIS A 454 -29.30 12.94 -18.52
C HIS A 454 -29.86 11.52 -18.62
N VAL A 455 -30.18 10.87 -17.49
CA VAL A 455 -30.93 9.59 -17.46
C VAL A 455 -32.29 9.73 -16.75
N ARG A 456 -32.83 10.95 -16.68
CA ARG A 456 -34.25 11.18 -16.33
C ARG A 456 -34.91 12.12 -17.35
N SER A 457 -35.14 11.58 -18.53
CA SER A 457 -36.22 11.97 -19.45
C SER A 457 -36.52 10.81 -20.37
#